data_AF-J3D9H8-F1
#
_entry.id   AF-J3D9H8-F1
#
_cell.length_a   1.000
_cell.length_b   1.000
_cell.length_c   1.000
_cell.angle_alpha   90.00
_cell.angle_beta   90.00
_cell.angle_gamma   90.00
#
_symmetry.space_group_name_H-M   'P 1'
#
loop_
_entity.id
_entity.type
_entity.pdbx_description
1 polymer ?
#
loop_
_entity_poly.entity_id
_entity_poly.type
_entity_poly.pdbx_seq_one_letter_code
_entity_poly.pdbx_strand_id
1 'polypeptide(L)'
;MRSEVTVSFKDSPPVRLDLNEVQPMPHDVARWWLDDQFTQMGCEPLRPTGKLLTADKVVVVAQAAGPAKFAEAKWAQEFARAASAALAKPVIHIDVATLTISY
;
A
#
# COMPACT_ATOMS: atom_id res chain seq x y z
N MET A 1 12.59 -3.97 -16.01
CA MET A 1 12.60 -4.46 -14.61
C MET A 1 11.14 -4.68 -14.23
N ARG A 2 10.79 -5.85 -13.68
CA ARG A 2 9.40 -6.12 -13.27
C ARG A 2 9.05 -5.28 -12.04
N SER A 3 7.94 -4.55 -12.07
CA SER A 3 7.39 -3.88 -10.88
C SER A 3 5.95 -4.32 -10.61
N GLU A 4 5.67 -4.74 -9.39
CA GLU A 4 4.39 -5.32 -8.99
C GLU A 4 4.16 -5.12 -7.48
N VAL A 5 2.91 -4.85 -7.11
CA VAL A 5 2.46 -4.86 -5.71
C VAL A 5 1.40 -5.95 -5.56
N THR A 6 1.61 -6.87 -4.62
CA THR A 6 0.64 -7.88 -4.24
C THR A 6 0.10 -7.59 -2.85
N VAL A 7 -1.22 -7.60 -2.69
CA VAL A 7 -1.91 -7.43 -1.40
C VAL A 7 -2.70 -8.68 -1.08
N SER A 8 -2.40 -9.32 0.04
CA SER A 8 -3.06 -10.52 0.53
C SER A 8 -3.99 -10.16 1.68
N PHE A 9 -5.24 -10.60 1.57
CA PHE A 9 -6.24 -10.51 2.63
C PHE A 9 -6.57 -11.91 3.16
N LYS A 10 -7.01 -11.98 4.41
CA LYS A 10 -7.49 -13.24 4.98
C LYS A 10 -8.70 -13.74 4.19
N ASP A 11 -8.71 -15.03 3.87
CA ASP A 11 -9.82 -15.73 3.21
C ASP A 11 -10.24 -15.13 1.85
N SER A 12 -9.36 -14.38 1.18
CA SER A 12 -9.61 -13.80 -0.15
C SER A 12 -8.43 -14.06 -1.09
N PRO A 13 -8.66 -14.20 -2.41
CA PRO A 13 -7.57 -14.24 -3.38
C PRO A 13 -6.70 -12.99 -3.28
N PRO A 14 -5.36 -13.11 -3.44
CA PRO A 14 -4.48 -11.97 -3.39
C PRO A 14 -4.73 -11.05 -4.59
N VAL A 15 -4.74 -9.74 -4.34
CA VAL A 15 -4.85 -8.71 -5.37
C VAL A 15 -3.45 -8.44 -5.90
N ARG A 16 -3.25 -8.62 -7.22
CA ARG A 16 -1.97 -8.37 -7.87
C ARG A 16 -2.09 -7.17 -8.80
N LEU A 17 -1.18 -6.21 -8.64
CA LEU A 17 -1.20 -4.93 -9.34
C LEU A 17 0.13 -4.75 -10.07
N ASP A 18 0.09 -4.84 -11.41
CA ASP A 18 1.25 -4.63 -12.28
C ASP A 18 1.51 -3.13 -12.47
N LEU A 19 2.78 -2.73 -12.37
CA LEU A 19 3.26 -1.36 -12.50
C LEU A 19 4.21 -1.15 -13.70
N ASN A 20 4.45 -2.18 -14.53
CA ASN A 20 5.42 -2.13 -15.63
C ASN A 20 5.13 -1.03 -16.67
N GLU A 21 3.86 -0.81 -17.00
CA GLU A 21 3.42 0.18 -18.00
C GLU A 21 2.79 1.43 -17.36
N VAL A 22 3.03 1.60 -16.06
CA VAL A 22 2.34 2.60 -15.26
C VAL A 22 3.34 3.66 -14.86
N GLN A 23 3.01 4.93 -15.12
CA GLN A 23 3.90 6.04 -14.81
C GLN A 23 4.24 6.04 -13.31
N PRO A 24 5.53 5.98 -12.92
CA PRO A 24 5.93 6.03 -11.53
C PRO A 24 5.43 7.29 -10.84
N MET A 25 5.06 7.17 -9.56
CA MET A 25 4.72 8.32 -8.74
C MET A 25 6.01 8.92 -8.15
N PRO A 26 6.17 10.26 -8.12
CA PRO A 26 7.26 10.88 -7.37
C PRO A 26 7.22 10.50 -5.88
N HIS A 27 8.38 10.38 -5.24
CA HIS A 27 8.49 9.87 -3.87
C HIS A 27 7.71 10.74 -2.85
N ASP A 28 7.80 12.05 -2.97
CA ASP A 28 7.09 13.01 -2.12
C ASP A 28 5.58 12.92 -2.30
N VAL A 29 5.10 12.85 -3.55
CA VAL A 29 3.69 12.66 -3.90
C VAL A 29 3.16 11.34 -3.33
N ALA A 30 3.94 10.27 -3.38
CA ALA A 30 3.57 8.98 -2.82
C ALA A 30 3.41 9.00 -1.30
N ARG A 31 4.33 9.68 -0.60
CA ARG A 31 4.19 9.89 0.85
C ARG A 31 2.95 10.70 1.17
N TRP A 32 2.73 11.80 0.45
CA TRP A 32 1.57 12.65 0.67
C TRP A 32 0.25 11.91 0.43
N TRP A 33 0.15 11.12 -0.65
CA TRP A 33 -1.03 10.32 -0.94
C TRP A 33 -1.29 9.28 0.16
N LEU A 34 -0.26 8.59 0.67
CA LEU A 34 -0.41 7.65 1.79
C LEU A 34 -0.86 8.36 3.07
N ASP A 35 -0.36 9.56 3.34
CA ASP A 35 -0.74 10.36 4.52
C ASP A 35 -2.20 10.81 4.45
N ASP A 36 -2.61 11.24 3.26
CA ASP A 36 -3.99 11.62 2.96
C ASP A 36 -4.95 10.43 3.13
N GLN A 37 -4.64 9.27 2.54
CA GLN A 37 -5.46 8.07 2.70
C GLN A 37 -5.50 7.59 4.15
N PHE A 38 -4.37 7.63 4.86
CA PHE A 38 -4.30 7.30 6.28
C PHE A 38 -5.25 8.19 7.10
N THR A 39 -5.28 9.50 6.80
CA THR A 39 -6.15 10.46 7.48
C THR A 39 -7.62 10.28 7.11
N GLN A 40 -7.93 10.16 5.81
CA GLN A 40 -9.30 10.01 5.31
C GLN A 40 -9.98 8.73 5.82
N MET A 41 -9.22 7.65 5.99
CA MET A 41 -9.71 6.37 6.50
C MET A 41 -9.73 6.29 8.02
N GLY A 42 -9.29 7.34 8.74
CA GLY A 42 -9.26 7.36 10.20
C GLY A 42 -8.31 6.31 10.78
N CYS A 43 -7.21 6.01 10.07
CA CYS A 43 -6.26 5.00 10.49
C CYS A 43 -5.55 5.37 11.79
N GLU A 44 -5.25 4.37 12.60
CA GLU A 44 -4.42 4.53 13.80
C GLU A 44 -3.00 3.99 13.56
N PRO A 45 -1.96 4.63 14.12
CA PRO A 45 -0.60 4.13 13.99
C PRO A 45 -0.46 2.73 14.61
N LEU A 46 0.20 1.82 13.91
CA LEU A 46 0.45 0.45 14.40
C LEU A 46 1.20 0.41 15.74
N ARG A 47 2.02 1.43 16.00
CA ARG A 47 2.86 1.56 17.19
C ARG A 47 2.49 2.89 17.88
N PRO A 48 1.91 2.86 19.09
CA PRO A 48 1.40 4.06 19.76
C PRO A 48 2.50 5.03 20.19
N THR A 49 3.75 4.57 20.27
CA THR A 49 4.93 5.37 20.62
C THR A 49 6.00 5.23 19.55
N GLY A 50 6.47 6.36 19.01
CA GLY A 50 7.57 6.41 18.06
C GLY A 50 7.15 6.96 16.69
N LYS A 51 8.11 6.97 15.76
CA LYS A 51 7.89 7.42 14.38
C LYS A 51 7.18 6.32 13.60
N LEU A 52 6.02 6.63 13.02
CA LEU A 52 5.34 5.75 12.08
C LEU A 52 6.24 5.51 10.86
N LEU A 53 6.62 4.25 10.64
CA LEU A 53 7.41 3.86 9.48
C LEU A 53 6.55 3.94 8.21
N THR A 54 7.16 4.24 7.07
CA THR A 54 6.46 4.22 5.78
C THR A 54 5.83 2.86 5.50
N ALA A 55 6.53 1.77 5.84
CA ALA A 55 6.03 0.40 5.70
C ALA A 55 4.79 0.15 6.57
N ASP A 56 4.83 0.55 7.85
CA ASP A 56 3.69 0.42 8.74
C ASP A 56 2.47 1.19 8.18
N LYS A 57 2.69 2.40 7.64
CA LYS A 57 1.63 3.20 7.01
C LYS A 57 1.01 2.51 5.79
N VAL A 58 1.83 1.94 4.92
CA VAL A 58 1.36 1.19 3.74
C VAL A 58 0.47 0.01 4.16
N VAL A 59 0.91 -0.76 5.16
CA VAL A 59 0.13 -1.89 5.69
C VAL A 59 -1.17 -1.44 6.32
N VAL A 60 -1.16 -0.37 7.12
CA VAL A 60 -2.36 0.13 7.81
C VAL A 60 -3.38 0.69 6.80
N VAL A 61 -2.92 1.44 5.79
CA VAL A 61 -3.81 1.92 4.70
C VAL A 61 -4.40 0.74 3.93
N ALA A 62 -3.60 -0.29 3.62
CA ALA A 62 -4.11 -1.49 2.96
C ALA A 62 -5.16 -2.23 3.81
N GLN A 63 -4.93 -2.29 5.14
CA GLN A 63 -5.86 -2.89 6.08
C GLN A 63 -7.18 -2.12 6.15
N ALA A 64 -7.13 -0.80 6.30
CA ALA A 64 -8.31 0.04 6.41
C ALA A 64 -9.13 0.06 5.11
N ALA A 65 -8.45 0.02 3.95
CA ALA A 65 -9.09 -0.07 2.65
C ALA A 65 -9.86 -1.39 2.46
N GLY A 66 -9.25 -2.52 2.86
CA GLY A 66 -9.86 -3.84 2.75
C GLY A 66 -10.18 -4.28 1.31
N PRO A 67 -10.72 -5.50 1.12
CA PRO A 67 -10.98 -6.04 -0.21
C PRO A 67 -11.91 -5.18 -1.07
N ALA A 68 -12.89 -4.53 -0.45
CA ALA A 68 -13.89 -3.72 -1.13
C ALA A 68 -13.27 -2.52 -1.85
N LYS A 69 -12.34 -1.80 -1.20
CA LYS A 69 -11.67 -0.65 -1.82
C LYS A 69 -10.68 -1.08 -2.89
N PHE A 70 -10.01 -2.22 -2.70
CA PHE A 70 -9.13 -2.80 -3.73
C PHE A 70 -9.87 -3.33 -4.96
N ALA A 71 -11.20 -3.50 -4.89
CA ALA A 71 -12.02 -3.75 -6.09
C ALA A 71 -12.19 -2.48 -6.96
N GLU A 72 -11.94 -1.28 -6.42
CA GLU A 72 -11.92 -0.05 -7.20
C GLU A 72 -10.57 0.09 -7.93
N ALA A 73 -10.56 -0.26 -9.23
CA ALA A 73 -9.33 -0.33 -10.03
C ALA A 73 -8.46 0.93 -9.95
N LYS A 74 -9.07 2.13 -9.99
CA LYS A 74 -8.34 3.40 -9.89
C LYS A 74 -7.62 3.54 -8.55
N TRP A 75 -8.34 3.27 -7.46
CA TRP A 75 -7.78 3.39 -6.11
C TRP A 75 -6.68 2.35 -5.88
N ALA A 76 -6.91 1.10 -6.30
CA ALA A 76 -5.91 0.03 -6.20
C ALA A 76 -4.62 0.38 -6.97
N GLN A 77 -4.75 0.93 -8.17
CA GLN A 77 -3.61 1.35 -8.98
C GLN A 77 -2.83 2.50 -8.32
N GLU A 78 -3.53 3.51 -7.79
CA GLU A 78 -2.91 4.62 -7.07
C GLU A 78 -2.18 4.13 -5.80
N PHE A 79 -2.80 3.22 -5.05
CA PHE A 79 -2.18 2.56 -3.89
C PHE A 79 -0.88 1.84 -4.28
N ALA A 80 -0.90 1.01 -5.32
CA ALA A 80 0.29 0.28 -5.75
C ALA A 80 1.42 1.21 -6.17
N ARG A 81 1.11 2.27 -6.92
CA ARG A 81 2.08 3.29 -7.33
C ARG A 81 2.68 3.99 -6.11
N ALA A 82 1.84 4.37 -5.14
CA ALA A 82 2.28 5.05 -3.92
C ALA A 82 3.15 4.12 -3.05
N ALA A 83 2.75 2.86 -2.86
CA ALA A 83 3.52 1.88 -2.09
C ALA A 83 4.90 1.61 -2.70
N SER A 84 4.96 1.36 -4.01
CA SER A 84 6.21 1.15 -4.76
C SER A 84 7.14 2.34 -4.66
N ALA A 85 6.63 3.55 -4.90
CA ALA A 85 7.42 4.78 -4.85
C ALA A 85 7.88 5.15 -3.43
N ALA A 86 7.01 5.02 -2.42
CA ALA A 86 7.33 5.41 -1.05
C ALA A 86 8.30 4.45 -0.36
N LEU A 87 8.29 3.17 -0.74
CA LEU A 87 9.21 2.14 -0.23
C LEU A 87 10.46 1.97 -1.09
N ALA A 88 10.48 2.55 -2.30
CA ALA A 88 11.54 2.40 -3.29
C ALA A 88 11.88 0.92 -3.58
N LYS A 89 10.83 0.08 -3.70
CA LYS A 89 10.94 -1.35 -3.99
C LYS A 89 10.11 -1.69 -5.23
N PRO A 90 10.68 -2.39 -6.23
CA PRO A 90 9.95 -2.71 -7.45
C PRO A 90 8.92 -3.81 -7.23
N VAL A 91 9.19 -4.77 -6.37
CA VAL A 91 8.29 -5.88 -6.02
C VAL A 91 7.98 -5.77 -4.53
N ILE A 92 6.70 -5.77 -4.18
CA ILE A 92 6.23 -5.64 -2.80
C ILE A 92 5.11 -6.65 -2.58
N HIS A 93 5.20 -7.39 -1.48
CA HIS A 93 4.11 -8.21 -0.98
C HIS A 93 3.64 -7.66 0.37
N ILE A 94 2.34 -7.39 0.48
CA ILE A 94 1.68 -6.85 1.67
C ILE A 94 0.73 -7.92 2.17
N ASP A 95 1.00 -8.46 3.35
CA ASP A 95 0.07 -9.34 4.05
C ASP A 95 -0.67 -8.53 5.12
N VAL A 96 -1.93 -8.25 4.83
CA VAL A 96 -2.82 -7.47 5.69
C VAL A 96 -3.23 -8.24 6.94
N ALA A 97 -3.28 -9.58 6.86
CA ALA A 97 -3.69 -10.41 7.99
C ALA A 97 -2.60 -10.49 9.06
N THR A 98 -1.33 -10.53 8.65
CA THR A 98 -0.18 -10.55 9.57
C THR A 98 0.46 -9.19 9.78
N LEU A 99 -0.01 -8.15 9.07
CA LEU A 99 0.51 -6.79 9.11
C LEU A 99 2.00 -6.72 8.72
N THR A 100 2.38 -7.47 7.69
CA THR A 100 3.77 -7.59 7.24
C THR A 100 3.96 -7.12 5.79
N ILE A 101 5.18 -6.67 5.48
CA ILE A 101 5.62 -6.35 4.13
C ILE A 101 6.91 -7.11 3.82
N SER A 102 7.00 -7.71 2.63
CA SER A 102 8.23 -8.27 2.06
C SER A 102 8.49 -7.73 0.65
N TYR A 103 9.72 -7.90 0.16
CA TYR A 103 10.21 -7.40 -1.13
C TYR A 103 11.24 -8.35 -1.74
#